data_AF-A0A1Z9KAP3-F1
#
_entry.id   AF-A0A1Z9KAP3-F1
#
_cell.length_a   1.000
_cell.length_b   1.000
_cell.length_c   1.000
_cell.angle_alpha   90.00
_cell.angle_beta   90.00
_cell.angle_gamma   90.00
#
_symmetry.space_group_name_H-M   'P 1'
#
loop_
_entity.id
_entity.type
_entity.pdbx_description
1 polymer ?
#
loop_
_entity_poly.entity_id
_entity_poly.type
_entity_poly.pdbx_seq_one_letter_code
_entity_poly.pdbx_strand_id
1 'polypeptide(L)'
;MGKPTGFKEFEREVRPYRNASIRLLDFKELYTEHEEPLLATQGSRCMDCGVPFCQSENGCPVHNLIPEWNDLVYQGRWREALDRLHKTNNFPEFTGRVCPAPCEGSCVLGITNPPVTIKNIECAIIDKGFESGWVKPNSPAPITGKTIAIVGSGPCGLAAADQLNKAGHKVTVYERADRLGGLLMYGIPNMKLEKNVVERRIDLMRKSGVSFETNSDIGKTIPPEALIEKNDAILLATGATVARDLEIKGRDAEGIFLAMEFLTKNTKSLLDSNHLDGNYISAEDKDVIVIGGGDTGTDCIGTSIRHGCRSLVNFELLPKPPKERAENNPWPLWPKIYRVDYGHAEASQKFGDDPRVYSVMSKEFLKDNDNKLTGIITVSVDDNLQEIPNTEKIWKADLVLLSLGFIQPEHYINEKLGITLDDRGNFLASKSDFRTSIPKVYAAADCRRGQDLVVRAINEGREAAREIDRDLMGFTELP
;
A
#
# COMPACT_ATOMS: atom_id res chain seq x y z
N MET A 1 -20.93 -23.69 -1.20
CA MET A 1 -20.74 -22.24 -1.35
C MET A 1 -20.75 -21.90 -2.84
N GLY A 2 -21.30 -20.75 -3.24
CA GLY A 2 -21.39 -20.31 -4.63
C GLY A 2 -22.36 -21.13 -5.49
N LYS A 3 -22.37 -20.85 -6.80
CA LYS A 3 -23.07 -21.67 -7.79
C LYS A 3 -22.08 -22.72 -8.32
N PRO A 4 -22.31 -24.04 -8.16
CA PRO A 4 -21.35 -25.08 -8.55
C PRO A 4 -20.85 -24.99 -10.00
N THR A 5 -21.64 -24.43 -10.90
CA THR A 5 -21.32 -24.24 -12.32
C THR A 5 -21.09 -22.77 -12.71
N GLY A 6 -21.15 -21.82 -11.77
CA GLY A 6 -21.11 -20.38 -12.06
C GLY A 6 -19.88 -19.95 -12.86
N PHE A 7 -18.72 -20.53 -12.57
CA PHE A 7 -17.48 -20.25 -13.31
C PHE A 7 -17.45 -20.76 -14.75
N LYS A 8 -18.36 -21.66 -15.12
CA LYS A 8 -18.54 -22.15 -16.50
C LYS A 8 -19.59 -21.36 -17.27
N GLU A 9 -20.48 -20.68 -16.55
CA GLU A 9 -21.63 -19.98 -17.12
C GLU A 9 -21.36 -18.48 -17.30
N PHE A 10 -20.50 -17.91 -16.45
CA PHE A 10 -20.25 -16.47 -16.42
C PHE A 10 -18.77 -16.16 -16.63
N GLU A 11 -18.53 -15.20 -17.52
CA GLU A 11 -17.22 -14.62 -17.74
C GLU A 11 -16.79 -13.72 -16.58
N ARG A 12 -15.48 -13.50 -16.47
CA ARG A 12 -14.96 -12.53 -15.52
C ARG A 12 -15.27 -11.12 -16.00
N GLU A 13 -15.90 -10.35 -15.14
CA GLU A 13 -16.15 -8.94 -15.36
C GLU A 13 -15.79 -8.18 -14.09
N VAL A 14 -14.87 -7.22 -14.23
CA VAL A 14 -14.38 -6.40 -13.11
C VAL A 14 -15.19 -5.11 -13.03
N ARG A 15 -15.32 -4.55 -11.81
CA ARG A 15 -15.86 -3.20 -11.62
C ARG A 15 -15.03 -2.23 -12.47
N PRO A 16 -15.61 -1.56 -13.48
CA PRO A 16 -14.84 -0.72 -14.37
C PRO A 16 -14.35 0.52 -13.62
N TYR A 17 -13.23 1.06 -14.05
CA TYR A 17 -12.87 2.40 -13.66
C TYR A 17 -13.71 3.44 -14.39
N ARG A 18 -13.82 4.65 -13.83
CA ARG A 18 -14.33 5.83 -14.54
C ARG A 18 -13.57 6.00 -15.85
N ASN A 19 -14.24 6.55 -16.85
CA ASN A 19 -13.63 6.79 -18.17
C ASN A 19 -12.34 7.61 -18.02
N ALA A 20 -11.26 7.16 -18.65
CA ALA A 20 -9.95 7.77 -18.57
C ALA A 20 -9.98 9.27 -18.90
N SER A 21 -10.68 9.67 -19.97
CA SER A 21 -10.78 11.08 -20.40
C SER A 21 -11.44 12.00 -19.36
N ILE A 22 -12.29 11.45 -18.49
CA ILE A 22 -12.96 12.22 -17.42
C ILE A 22 -12.09 12.24 -16.17
N ARG A 23 -11.61 11.07 -15.71
CA ARG A 23 -10.86 10.94 -14.44
C ARG A 23 -9.45 11.57 -14.48
N LEU A 24 -8.97 11.93 -15.66
CA LEU A 24 -7.71 12.68 -15.83
C LEU A 24 -7.83 14.15 -15.43
N LEU A 25 -9.05 14.68 -15.31
CA LEU A 25 -9.32 16.08 -15.00
C LEU A 25 -9.46 16.35 -13.49
N ASP A 26 -9.44 15.29 -12.67
CA ASP A 26 -9.64 15.39 -11.23
C ASP A 26 -8.82 14.35 -10.46
N PHE A 27 -8.78 14.51 -9.15
CA PHE A 27 -8.15 13.56 -8.22
C PHE A 27 -9.18 12.68 -7.49
N LYS A 28 -10.41 12.56 -7.99
CA LYS A 28 -11.46 11.74 -7.38
C LYS A 28 -11.21 10.25 -7.62
N GLU A 29 -11.85 9.40 -6.83
CA GLU A 29 -11.65 7.95 -6.87
C GLU A 29 -11.80 7.36 -8.29
N LEU A 30 -10.95 6.38 -8.64
CA LEU A 30 -10.91 5.76 -9.96
C LEU A 30 -12.15 4.90 -10.26
N TYR A 31 -12.78 4.33 -9.25
CA TYR A 31 -13.81 3.31 -9.45
C TYR A 31 -15.22 3.90 -9.71
N THR A 32 -16.05 3.16 -10.45
CA THR A 32 -17.48 3.46 -10.69
C THR A 32 -18.36 2.99 -9.53
N GLU A 33 -19.67 3.21 -9.51
CA GLU A 33 -20.52 2.66 -8.43
C GLU A 33 -20.54 1.12 -8.42
N HIS A 34 -20.93 0.52 -7.30
CA HIS A 34 -21.03 -0.94 -7.18
C HIS A 34 -22.34 -1.44 -7.80
N GLU A 35 -22.24 -2.41 -8.71
CA GLU A 35 -23.40 -3.07 -9.30
C GLU A 35 -23.66 -4.42 -8.60
N GLU A 36 -24.62 -4.45 -7.66
CA GLU A 36 -24.91 -5.67 -6.88
C GLU A 36 -25.21 -6.91 -7.73
N PRO A 37 -26.01 -6.85 -8.82
CA PRO A 37 -26.26 -8.03 -9.66
C PRO A 37 -24.99 -8.57 -10.32
N LEU A 38 -24.08 -7.68 -10.73
CA LEU A 38 -22.78 -8.06 -11.27
C LEU A 38 -21.92 -8.73 -10.18
N LEU A 39 -21.86 -8.14 -8.99
CA LEU A 39 -21.07 -8.68 -7.87
C LEU A 39 -21.59 -10.04 -7.40
N ALA A 40 -22.91 -10.24 -7.37
CA ALA A 40 -23.52 -11.54 -7.08
C ALA A 40 -23.13 -12.57 -8.17
N THR A 41 -23.17 -12.18 -9.45
CA THR A 41 -22.71 -13.01 -10.58
C THR A 41 -21.24 -13.38 -10.42
N GLN A 42 -20.36 -12.43 -10.12
CA GLN A 42 -18.94 -12.69 -9.94
C GLN A 42 -18.65 -13.52 -8.68
N GLY A 43 -19.38 -13.32 -7.59
CA GLY A 43 -19.31 -14.18 -6.39
C GLY A 43 -19.70 -15.63 -6.69
N SER A 44 -20.67 -15.84 -7.59
CA SER A 44 -21.11 -17.17 -8.02
C SER A 44 -20.03 -17.97 -8.77
N ARG A 45 -19.00 -17.30 -9.30
CA ARG A 45 -17.86 -17.94 -9.99
C ARG A 45 -16.86 -18.59 -9.01
N CYS A 46 -17.05 -18.42 -7.69
CA CYS A 46 -16.23 -19.13 -6.71
C CYS A 46 -16.50 -20.65 -6.80
N MET A 47 -15.43 -21.44 -6.95
CA MET A 47 -15.53 -22.90 -7.15
C MET A 47 -15.72 -23.69 -5.85
N ASP A 48 -15.81 -23.04 -4.69
CA ASP A 48 -15.85 -23.70 -3.38
C ASP A 48 -14.75 -24.75 -3.20
N CYS A 49 -13.51 -24.33 -3.43
CA CYS A 49 -12.36 -25.24 -3.44
C CYS A 49 -12.18 -25.89 -2.06
N GLY A 50 -12.05 -27.22 -2.02
CA GLY A 50 -11.80 -27.95 -0.77
C GLY A 50 -10.55 -27.48 -0.02
N VAL A 51 -9.54 -27.00 -0.76
CA VAL A 51 -8.40 -26.22 -0.21
C VAL A 51 -8.42 -24.83 -0.85
N PRO A 52 -8.87 -23.78 -0.12
CA PRO A 52 -8.99 -22.45 -0.71
C PRO A 52 -7.64 -21.73 -0.72
N PHE A 53 -6.85 -21.92 -1.77
CA PHE A 53 -5.52 -21.29 -1.93
C PHE A 53 -5.55 -19.75 -1.90
N CYS A 54 -6.70 -19.14 -2.18
CA CYS A 54 -6.88 -17.70 -2.00
C CYS A 54 -6.72 -17.25 -0.53
N GLN A 55 -6.85 -18.15 0.45
CA GLN A 55 -6.60 -17.93 1.88
C GLN A 55 -5.20 -18.38 2.35
N SER A 56 -4.40 -18.98 1.46
CA SER A 56 -3.07 -19.51 1.81
C SER A 56 -2.01 -18.41 1.93
N GLU A 57 -0.79 -18.79 2.32
CA GLU A 57 0.37 -17.87 2.41
C GLU A 57 0.67 -17.12 1.11
N ASN A 58 0.44 -17.75 -0.05
CA ASN A 58 0.61 -17.12 -1.36
C ASN A 58 -0.61 -16.27 -1.77
N GLY A 59 -1.76 -16.48 -1.10
CA GLY A 59 -3.01 -15.79 -1.31
C GLY A 59 -3.14 -14.54 -0.42
N CYS A 60 -4.19 -14.47 0.39
CA CYS A 60 -4.46 -13.32 1.25
C CYS A 60 -3.59 -13.32 2.52
N PRO A 61 -2.75 -12.28 2.77
CA PRO A 61 -1.87 -12.25 3.95
C PRO A 61 -2.58 -12.18 5.30
N VAL A 62 -3.86 -11.78 5.34
CA VAL A 62 -4.69 -11.83 6.56
C VAL A 62 -5.54 -13.11 6.64
N HIS A 63 -5.29 -14.09 5.75
CA HIS A 63 -6.03 -15.36 5.69
C HIS A 63 -7.55 -15.18 5.62
N ASN A 64 -7.98 -14.20 4.81
CA ASN A 64 -9.37 -13.78 4.73
C ASN A 64 -10.30 -14.91 4.28
N LEU A 65 -11.53 -14.93 4.77
CA LEU A 65 -12.51 -16.00 4.61
C LEU A 65 -13.25 -15.94 3.26
N ILE A 66 -12.47 -15.88 2.17
CA ILE A 66 -12.91 -15.47 0.84
C ILE A 66 -14.10 -16.26 0.26
N PRO A 67 -14.07 -17.61 0.20
CA PRO A 67 -15.20 -18.40 -0.27
C PRO A 67 -16.50 -18.10 0.47
N GLU A 68 -16.43 -17.84 1.78
CA GLU A 68 -17.61 -17.65 2.60
C GLU A 68 -18.30 -16.32 2.28
N TRP A 69 -17.56 -15.21 2.27
CA TRP A 69 -18.18 -13.92 1.97
C TRP A 69 -18.51 -13.78 0.48
N ASN A 70 -17.84 -14.48 -0.43
CA ASN A 70 -18.26 -14.58 -1.84
C ASN A 70 -19.63 -15.25 -1.96
N ASP A 71 -19.84 -16.36 -1.23
CA ASP A 71 -21.12 -17.06 -1.20
C ASP A 71 -22.23 -16.23 -0.58
N LEU A 72 -21.93 -15.52 0.51
CA LEU A 72 -22.88 -14.62 1.16
C LEU A 72 -23.28 -13.47 0.23
N VAL A 73 -22.34 -12.89 -0.52
CA VAL A 73 -22.65 -11.86 -1.54
C VAL A 73 -23.51 -12.44 -2.66
N TYR A 74 -23.19 -13.64 -3.16
CA TYR A 74 -24.02 -14.34 -4.15
C TYR A 74 -25.46 -14.54 -3.66
N GLN A 75 -25.65 -14.83 -2.37
CA GLN A 75 -26.97 -15.00 -1.74
C GLN A 75 -27.64 -13.66 -1.34
N GLY A 76 -27.01 -12.51 -1.58
CA GLY A 76 -27.51 -11.20 -1.14
C GLY A 76 -27.42 -10.94 0.37
N ARG A 77 -26.67 -11.76 1.11
CA ARG A 77 -26.50 -11.71 2.58
C ARG A 77 -25.34 -10.79 2.98
N TRP A 78 -25.43 -9.53 2.55
CA TRP A 78 -24.36 -8.54 2.66
C TRP A 78 -23.89 -8.24 4.09
N ARG A 79 -24.81 -8.19 5.07
CA ARG A 79 -24.46 -7.93 6.47
C ARG A 79 -23.57 -9.05 7.03
N GLU A 80 -23.90 -10.30 6.73
CA GLU A 80 -23.14 -11.45 7.18
C GLU A 80 -21.80 -11.55 6.45
N ALA A 81 -21.77 -11.20 5.17
CA ALA A 81 -20.52 -11.08 4.40
C ALA A 81 -19.55 -10.08 5.07
N LEU A 82 -20.07 -8.94 5.52
CA LEU A 82 -19.31 -7.94 6.27
C LEU A 82 -18.81 -8.49 7.61
N ASP A 83 -19.67 -9.17 8.38
CA ASP A 83 -19.29 -9.74 9.67
C ASP A 83 -18.19 -10.81 9.51
N ARG A 84 -18.21 -11.62 8.44
CA ARG A 84 -17.13 -12.57 8.10
C ARG A 84 -15.86 -11.86 7.64
N LEU A 85 -15.98 -10.83 6.79
CA LEU A 85 -14.84 -10.05 6.31
C LEU A 85 -14.06 -9.39 7.47
N HIS A 86 -14.76 -8.83 8.45
CA HIS A 86 -14.15 -8.21 9.62
C HIS A 86 -13.50 -9.18 10.61
N LYS A 87 -13.74 -10.50 10.51
CA LYS A 87 -13.03 -11.47 11.36
C LYS A 87 -11.53 -11.45 11.15
N THR A 88 -11.08 -11.18 9.92
CA THR A 88 -9.67 -11.31 9.52
C THR A 88 -9.05 -9.98 9.10
N ASN A 89 -9.84 -9.01 8.62
CA ASN A 89 -9.35 -7.74 8.13
C ASN A 89 -9.95 -6.55 8.89
N ASN A 90 -9.08 -5.71 9.48
CA ASN A 90 -9.49 -4.50 10.17
C ASN A 90 -10.02 -3.44 9.20
N PHE A 91 -9.38 -3.32 8.02
CA PHE A 91 -9.61 -2.21 7.09
C PHE A 91 -9.83 -2.69 5.64
N PRO A 92 -10.92 -3.42 5.36
CA PRO A 92 -11.22 -3.85 4.00
C PRO A 92 -11.38 -2.69 3.00
N GLU A 93 -11.74 -1.51 3.49
CA GLU A 93 -11.86 -0.31 2.66
C GLU A 93 -10.51 0.15 2.09
N PHE A 94 -9.39 -0.18 2.74
CA PHE A 94 -8.05 0.11 2.23
C PHE A 94 -7.60 -1.01 1.30
N THR A 95 -7.67 -2.27 1.74
CA THR A 95 -7.22 -3.42 0.94
C THR A 95 -8.03 -3.58 -0.34
N GLY A 96 -9.35 -3.41 -0.30
CA GLY A 96 -10.23 -3.45 -1.47
C GLY A 96 -9.89 -2.42 -2.55
N ARG A 97 -9.17 -1.34 -2.19
CA ARG A 97 -8.74 -0.28 -3.12
C ARG A 97 -7.28 -0.44 -3.56
N VAL A 98 -6.37 -0.68 -2.62
CA VAL A 98 -4.92 -0.57 -2.88
C VAL A 98 -4.18 -1.90 -2.96
N CYS A 99 -4.77 -3.00 -2.50
CA CYS A 99 -4.12 -4.30 -2.55
C CYS A 99 -3.94 -4.73 -4.02
N PRO A 100 -2.81 -5.37 -4.37
CA PRO A 100 -2.64 -5.95 -5.70
C PRO A 100 -3.43 -7.27 -5.87
N ALA A 101 -4.15 -7.72 -4.84
CA ALA A 101 -4.97 -8.93 -4.83
C ALA A 101 -4.19 -10.24 -5.07
N PRO A 102 -3.20 -10.59 -4.22
CA PRO A 102 -2.50 -11.88 -4.27
C PRO A 102 -3.46 -13.08 -4.19
N CYS A 103 -4.57 -12.93 -3.48
CA CYS A 103 -5.67 -13.90 -3.45
C CYS A 103 -6.25 -14.24 -4.83
N GLU A 104 -6.32 -13.29 -5.77
CA GLU A 104 -6.76 -13.56 -7.15
C GLU A 104 -5.66 -14.29 -7.94
N GLY A 105 -4.39 -13.96 -7.68
CA GLY A 105 -3.24 -14.66 -8.26
C GLY A 105 -3.11 -16.13 -7.87
N SER A 106 -3.54 -16.48 -6.65
CA SER A 106 -3.58 -17.85 -6.10
C SER A 106 -4.95 -18.53 -6.22
N CYS A 107 -5.92 -17.90 -6.87
CA CYS A 107 -7.24 -18.51 -7.07
C CYS A 107 -7.10 -19.78 -7.92
N VAL A 108 -7.72 -20.89 -7.49
CA VAL A 108 -7.68 -22.17 -8.24
C VAL A 108 -8.32 -22.02 -9.62
N LEU A 109 -9.36 -21.18 -9.75
CA LEU A 109 -9.99 -20.91 -11.04
C LEU A 109 -8.97 -20.35 -12.04
N GLY A 110 -8.04 -19.53 -11.53
CA GLY A 110 -6.91 -18.92 -12.25
C GLY A 110 -5.97 -19.89 -12.97
N ILE A 111 -6.10 -21.21 -12.73
CA ILE A 111 -5.34 -22.24 -13.45
C ILE A 111 -5.87 -22.41 -14.88
N THR A 112 -7.19 -22.33 -15.06
CA THR A 112 -7.84 -22.62 -16.36
C THR A 112 -8.64 -21.45 -16.91
N ASN A 113 -9.10 -20.54 -16.06
CA ASN A 113 -9.97 -19.42 -16.41
C ASN A 113 -9.60 -18.17 -15.58
N PRO A 114 -9.99 -16.96 -15.99
CA PRO A 114 -9.73 -15.76 -15.20
C PRO A 114 -10.31 -15.87 -13.77
N PRO A 115 -9.58 -15.41 -12.73
CA PRO A 115 -9.96 -15.62 -11.34
C PRO A 115 -11.26 -14.89 -10.94
N VAL A 116 -11.79 -15.23 -9.77
CA VAL A 116 -12.89 -14.49 -9.14
C VAL A 116 -12.43 -13.07 -8.82
N THR A 117 -13.31 -12.07 -8.95
CA THR A 117 -13.04 -10.65 -8.66
C THR A 117 -13.09 -10.35 -7.16
N ILE A 118 -12.26 -11.06 -6.39
CA ILE A 118 -12.19 -11.05 -4.92
C ILE A 118 -12.03 -9.61 -4.41
N LYS A 119 -11.14 -8.82 -5.01
CA LYS A 119 -10.89 -7.43 -4.58
C LYS A 119 -12.11 -6.52 -4.78
N ASN A 120 -12.85 -6.69 -5.89
CA ASN A 120 -14.05 -5.89 -6.13
C ASN A 120 -15.16 -6.22 -5.12
N ILE A 121 -15.35 -7.51 -4.84
CA ILE A 121 -16.34 -7.97 -3.87
C ILE A 121 -15.97 -7.50 -2.45
N GLU A 122 -14.70 -7.58 -2.05
CA GLU A 122 -14.21 -7.04 -0.76
C GLU A 122 -14.54 -5.56 -0.61
N CYS A 123 -14.22 -4.74 -1.64
CA CYS A 123 -14.50 -3.31 -1.64
C CYS A 123 -16.00 -3.01 -1.54
N ALA A 124 -16.84 -3.76 -2.25
CA ALA A 124 -18.28 -3.57 -2.23
C ALA A 124 -18.91 -3.91 -0.88
N ILE A 125 -18.48 -5.00 -0.24
CA ILE A 125 -18.98 -5.41 1.08
C ILE A 125 -18.78 -4.29 2.11
N ILE A 126 -17.57 -3.72 2.16
CA ILE A 126 -17.24 -2.70 3.15
C ILE A 126 -17.90 -1.36 2.85
N ASP A 127 -17.96 -0.95 1.58
CA ASP A 127 -18.61 0.31 1.19
C ASP A 127 -20.12 0.25 1.54
N LYS A 128 -20.81 -0.84 1.18
CA LYS A 128 -22.20 -1.09 1.57
C LYS A 128 -22.37 -1.14 3.10
N GLY A 129 -21.39 -1.69 3.81
CA GLY A 129 -21.36 -1.71 5.27
C GLY A 129 -21.36 -0.31 5.89
N PHE A 130 -20.60 0.62 5.32
CA PHE A 130 -20.62 2.01 5.77
C PHE A 130 -21.91 2.73 5.38
N GLU A 131 -22.37 2.58 4.13
CA GLU A 131 -23.62 3.17 3.63
C GLU A 131 -24.84 2.73 4.44
N SER A 132 -24.88 1.47 4.85
CA SER A 132 -25.97 0.89 5.65
C SER A 132 -25.84 1.17 7.16
N GLY A 133 -24.81 1.90 7.60
CA GLY A 133 -24.56 2.19 9.02
C GLY A 133 -24.22 0.96 9.86
N TRP A 134 -23.71 -0.10 9.21
CA TRP A 134 -23.38 -1.38 9.83
C TRP A 134 -22.03 -1.39 10.54
N VAL A 135 -21.08 -0.63 10.00
CA VAL A 135 -19.76 -0.41 10.59
C VAL A 135 -19.89 0.66 11.66
N LYS A 136 -19.71 0.27 12.93
CA LYS A 136 -19.90 1.14 14.10
C LYS A 136 -18.64 1.16 14.96
N PRO A 137 -18.43 2.20 15.80
CA PRO A 137 -17.40 2.17 16.83
C PRO A 137 -17.56 0.93 17.71
N ASN A 138 -16.45 0.28 18.03
CA ASN A 138 -16.46 -0.89 18.90
C ASN A 138 -16.48 -0.45 20.37
N SER A 139 -17.23 -1.15 21.20
CA SER A 139 -17.08 -1.05 22.65
C SER A 139 -15.91 -1.92 23.09
N PRO A 140 -14.90 -1.38 23.81
CA PRO A 140 -13.79 -2.18 24.29
C PRO A 140 -14.26 -3.24 25.30
N ALA A 141 -13.49 -4.33 25.42
CA ALA A 141 -13.59 -5.25 26.55
C ALA A 141 -13.38 -4.51 27.89
N PRO A 142 -13.65 -5.14 29.05
CA PRO A 142 -13.37 -4.52 30.34
C PRO A 142 -11.96 -3.95 30.42
N ILE A 143 -11.84 -2.72 30.93
CA ILE A 143 -10.57 -1.97 30.96
C ILE A 143 -9.51 -2.77 31.73
N THR A 144 -8.37 -3.02 31.10
CA THR A 144 -7.28 -3.82 31.66
C THR A 144 -6.38 -3.04 32.63
N GLY A 145 -6.43 -1.71 32.56
CA GLY A 145 -5.53 -0.80 33.27
C GLY A 145 -4.14 -0.67 32.62
N LYS A 146 -3.88 -1.37 31.50
CA LYS A 146 -2.61 -1.28 30.76
C LYS A 146 -2.61 -0.12 29.77
N THR A 147 -1.42 0.42 29.54
CA THR A 147 -1.16 1.58 28.69
C THR A 147 -0.17 1.23 27.59
N ILE A 148 -0.50 1.56 26.35
CA ILE A 148 0.29 1.17 25.18
C ILE A 148 0.49 2.36 24.26
N ALA A 149 1.75 2.60 23.89
CA ALA A 149 2.13 3.58 22.88
C ALA A 149 2.42 2.90 21.56
N ILE A 150 1.89 3.43 20.46
CA ILE A 150 2.16 2.95 19.10
C ILE A 150 2.82 4.10 18.33
N VAL A 151 4.02 3.87 17.79
CA VAL A 151 4.78 4.87 17.05
C VAL A 151 4.59 4.64 15.56
N GLY A 152 3.83 5.52 14.90
CA GLY A 152 3.47 5.47 13.49
C GLY A 152 1.99 5.12 13.28
N SER A 153 1.29 5.94 12.49
CA SER A 153 -0.13 5.77 12.19
C SER A 153 -0.42 5.09 10.85
N GLY A 154 0.55 4.35 10.31
CA GLY A 154 0.35 3.53 9.12
C GLY A 154 -0.59 2.34 9.35
N PRO A 155 -0.86 1.52 8.33
CA PRO A 155 -1.79 0.38 8.43
C PRO A 155 -1.47 -0.58 9.60
N CYS A 156 -0.18 -0.83 9.87
CA CYS A 156 0.27 -1.65 10.99
C CYS A 156 -0.13 -1.05 12.33
N GLY A 157 0.23 0.22 12.58
CA GLY A 157 -0.07 0.89 13.84
C GLY A 157 -1.58 1.03 14.08
N LEU A 158 -2.36 1.35 13.03
CA LEU A 158 -3.81 1.41 13.13
C LEU A 158 -4.43 0.04 13.44
N ALA A 159 -3.96 -1.03 12.79
CA ALA A 159 -4.49 -2.38 13.02
C ALA A 159 -4.19 -2.85 14.44
N ALA A 160 -2.96 -2.61 14.92
CA ALA A 160 -2.56 -2.91 16.28
C ALA A 160 -3.40 -2.11 17.30
N ALA A 161 -3.59 -0.82 17.04
CA ALA A 161 -4.39 0.04 17.91
C ALA A 161 -5.85 -0.44 18.03
N ASP A 162 -6.47 -0.80 16.91
CA ASP A 162 -7.84 -1.32 16.89
C ASP A 162 -7.96 -2.63 17.68
N GLN A 163 -6.99 -3.55 17.56
CA GLN A 163 -7.00 -4.80 18.31
C GLN A 163 -6.77 -4.60 19.81
N LEU A 164 -5.73 -3.86 20.19
CA LEU A 164 -5.39 -3.61 21.59
C LEU A 164 -6.48 -2.82 22.32
N ASN A 165 -7.10 -1.85 21.64
CA ASN A 165 -8.24 -1.14 22.19
C ASN A 165 -9.45 -2.07 22.41
N LYS A 166 -9.74 -2.97 21.48
CA LYS A 166 -10.80 -3.99 21.68
C LYS A 166 -10.52 -4.90 22.87
N ALA A 167 -9.26 -5.23 23.14
CA ALA A 167 -8.85 -6.00 24.30
C ALA A 167 -8.96 -5.23 25.64
N GLY A 168 -9.33 -3.95 25.62
CA GLY A 168 -9.54 -3.15 26.83
C GLY A 168 -8.31 -2.33 27.28
N HIS A 169 -7.24 -2.29 26.49
CA HIS A 169 -6.06 -1.48 26.78
C HIS A 169 -6.27 -0.01 26.42
N LYS A 170 -5.59 0.89 27.14
CA LYS A 170 -5.53 2.31 26.78
C LYS A 170 -4.42 2.51 25.74
N VAL A 171 -4.81 2.86 24.51
CA VAL A 171 -3.88 2.99 23.38
C VAL A 171 -3.75 4.45 22.93
N THR A 172 -2.50 4.91 22.79
CA THR A 172 -2.17 6.18 22.12
C THR A 172 -1.27 5.92 20.91
N VAL A 173 -1.68 6.42 19.75
CA VAL A 173 -0.91 6.39 18.50
C VAL A 173 -0.22 7.74 18.28
N TYR A 174 1.10 7.72 18.18
CA TYR A 174 1.95 8.89 17.91
C TYR A 174 2.31 8.93 16.43
N GLU A 175 2.05 10.05 15.79
CA GLU A 175 2.33 10.30 14.38
C GLU A 175 3.17 11.56 14.22
N ARG A 176 4.26 11.46 13.46
CA ARG A 176 5.17 12.59 13.22
C ARG A 176 4.55 13.63 12.29
N ALA A 177 3.70 13.20 11.37
CA ALA A 177 3.01 14.07 10.44
C ALA A 177 1.81 14.79 11.08
N ASP A 178 1.31 15.80 10.39
CA ASP A 178 0.12 16.58 10.74
C ASP A 178 -1.19 15.82 10.50
N ARG A 179 -1.15 14.71 9.75
CA ARG A 179 -2.29 13.83 9.47
C ARG A 179 -1.92 12.37 9.65
N LEU A 180 -2.91 11.59 10.07
CA LEU A 180 -2.80 10.16 10.36
C LEU A 180 -2.98 9.31 9.08
N GLY A 181 -2.41 8.11 9.07
CA GLY A 181 -2.57 7.11 8.01
C GLY A 181 -1.27 6.68 7.32
N GLY A 182 -0.14 7.30 7.63
CA GLY A 182 1.14 7.02 6.98
C GLY A 182 1.05 7.13 5.46
N LEU A 183 1.53 6.10 4.73
CA LEU A 183 1.45 6.08 3.27
C LEU A 183 0.02 6.01 2.72
N LEU A 184 -0.99 5.58 3.50
CA LEU A 184 -2.40 5.67 3.07
C LEU A 184 -2.81 7.14 2.89
N MET A 185 -2.25 8.03 3.73
CA MET A 185 -2.52 9.45 3.70
C MET A 185 -1.63 10.18 2.70
N TYR A 186 -0.32 10.02 2.79
CA TYR A 186 0.63 10.85 2.02
C TYR A 186 1.38 10.13 0.89
N GLY A 187 1.29 8.81 0.78
CA GLY A 187 1.96 8.06 -0.29
C GLY A 187 1.05 7.74 -1.46
N ILE A 188 -0.01 6.98 -1.19
CA ILE A 188 -0.99 6.57 -2.20
C ILE A 188 -1.77 7.82 -2.58
N PRO A 189 -1.93 8.16 -3.87
CA PRO A 189 -2.59 9.40 -4.27
C PRO A 189 -4.12 9.30 -4.16
N ASN A 190 -4.79 10.45 -4.12
CA ASN A 190 -6.22 10.54 -3.79
C ASN A 190 -7.14 9.78 -4.76
N MET A 191 -6.78 9.69 -6.05
CA MET A 191 -7.58 8.93 -7.02
C MET A 191 -7.56 7.41 -6.75
N LYS A 192 -6.46 6.86 -6.22
CA LYS A 192 -6.35 5.42 -5.89
C LYS A 192 -6.96 5.09 -4.53
N LEU A 193 -6.84 6.00 -3.56
CA LEU A 193 -7.45 5.91 -2.24
C LEU A 193 -7.82 7.30 -1.75
N GLU A 194 -9.11 7.61 -1.74
CA GLU A 194 -9.64 8.89 -1.30
C GLU A 194 -9.40 9.08 0.21
N LYS A 195 -8.98 10.29 0.62
CA LYS A 195 -8.54 10.52 2.02
C LYS A 195 -9.68 10.53 3.03
N ASN A 196 -10.89 10.85 2.60
CA ASN A 196 -12.09 10.71 3.44
C ASN A 196 -12.30 9.25 3.91
N VAL A 197 -11.90 8.24 3.14
CA VAL A 197 -12.00 6.83 3.53
C VAL A 197 -11.06 6.54 4.70
N VAL A 198 -9.86 7.11 4.68
CA VAL A 198 -8.86 7.00 5.74
C VAL A 198 -9.33 7.74 6.99
N GLU A 199 -9.76 8.99 6.84
CA GLU A 199 -10.27 9.83 7.94
C GLU A 199 -11.50 9.21 8.61
N ARG A 200 -12.46 8.71 7.82
CA ARG A 200 -13.67 8.02 8.33
C ARG A 200 -13.31 6.87 9.25
N ARG A 201 -12.31 6.06 8.90
CA ARG A 201 -11.85 4.94 9.74
C ARG A 201 -11.18 5.43 11.02
N ILE A 202 -10.30 6.43 10.92
CA ILE A 202 -9.63 7.02 12.08
C ILE A 202 -10.66 7.59 13.06
N ASP A 203 -11.67 8.30 12.57
CA ASP A 203 -12.74 8.85 13.40
C ASP A 203 -13.56 7.77 14.10
N LEU A 204 -13.79 6.63 13.43
CA LEU A 204 -14.40 5.47 14.07
C LEU A 204 -13.53 4.91 15.20
N MET A 205 -12.21 4.84 15.00
CA MET A 205 -11.27 4.40 16.03
C MET A 205 -11.19 5.38 17.21
N ARG A 206 -11.20 6.69 16.94
CA ARG A 206 -11.32 7.74 17.98
C ARG A 206 -12.56 7.53 18.84
N LYS A 207 -13.72 7.35 18.18
CA LYS A 207 -14.99 7.06 18.85
C LYS A 207 -14.99 5.73 19.62
N SER A 208 -14.10 4.80 19.24
CA SER A 208 -13.92 3.52 19.94
C SER A 208 -12.96 3.62 21.14
N GLY A 209 -12.29 4.76 21.36
CA GLY A 209 -11.41 5.01 22.51
C GLY A 209 -9.92 5.16 22.20
N VAL A 210 -9.50 5.01 20.95
CA VAL A 210 -8.09 5.17 20.56
C VAL A 210 -7.71 6.66 20.58
N SER A 211 -6.63 6.99 21.30
CA SER A 211 -6.06 8.33 21.31
C SER A 211 -5.02 8.50 20.20
N PHE A 212 -4.97 9.69 19.60
CA PHE A 212 -4.02 10.00 18.52
C PHE A 212 -3.32 11.33 18.79
N GLU A 213 -2.01 11.35 18.62
CA GLU A 213 -1.16 12.53 18.75
C GLU A 213 -0.37 12.75 17.45
N THR A 214 -0.76 13.74 16.67
CA THR A 214 -0.07 14.18 15.45
C THR A 214 1.02 15.20 15.75
N ASN A 215 1.95 15.42 14.82
CA ASN A 215 3.14 16.26 15.02
C ASN A 215 4.05 15.80 16.18
N SER A 216 3.96 14.52 16.54
CA SER A 216 4.70 13.88 17.61
C SER A 216 5.78 12.96 17.03
N ASP A 217 6.92 13.55 16.68
CA ASP A 217 8.10 12.82 16.16
C ASP A 217 8.92 12.19 17.29
N ILE A 218 8.57 10.95 17.63
CA ILE A 218 9.30 10.15 18.61
C ILE A 218 10.73 9.92 18.12
N GLY A 219 11.71 10.29 18.93
CA GLY A 219 13.14 10.28 18.57
C GLY A 219 13.69 11.66 18.24
N LYS A 220 12.89 12.61 17.73
CA LYS A 220 13.34 13.99 17.46
C LYS A 220 12.74 14.99 18.43
N THR A 221 11.42 15.12 18.47
CA THR A 221 10.72 16.09 19.34
C THR A 221 10.38 15.48 20.70
N ILE A 222 10.16 14.17 20.76
CA ILE A 222 9.85 13.45 22.01
C ILE A 222 10.89 12.34 22.22
N PRO A 223 11.60 12.29 23.37
CA PRO A 223 12.51 11.19 23.67
C PRO A 223 11.77 9.85 23.78
N PRO A 224 12.22 8.79 23.09
CA PRO A 224 11.56 7.48 23.13
C PRO A 224 11.60 6.84 24.52
N GLU A 225 12.59 7.15 25.35
CA GLU A 225 12.70 6.69 26.74
C GLU A 225 11.52 7.17 27.59
N ALA A 226 11.02 8.38 27.34
CA ALA A 226 9.86 8.92 28.03
C ALA A 226 8.57 8.14 27.72
N LEU A 227 8.49 7.50 26.55
CA LEU A 227 7.38 6.59 26.25
C LEU A 227 7.53 5.27 27.02
N ILE A 228 8.76 4.78 27.21
CA ILE A 228 9.03 3.49 27.90
C ILE A 228 8.67 3.60 29.38
N GLU A 229 8.95 4.75 29.99
CA GLU A 229 8.60 5.01 31.40
C GLU A 229 7.09 5.12 31.62
N LYS A 230 6.35 5.68 30.66
CA LYS A 230 4.92 5.99 30.80
C LYS A 230 3.98 4.86 30.38
N ASN A 231 4.48 3.87 29.65
CA ASN A 231 3.65 2.83 29.05
C ASN A 231 4.11 1.43 29.49
N ASP A 232 3.16 0.51 29.50
CA ASP A 232 3.44 -0.90 29.76
C ASP A 232 4.07 -1.59 28.54
N ALA A 233 3.73 -1.13 27.33
CA ALA A 233 4.32 -1.58 26.08
C ALA A 233 4.42 -0.47 25.02
N ILE A 234 5.37 -0.63 24.10
CA ILE A 234 5.53 0.23 22.92
C ILE A 234 5.59 -0.65 21.67
N LEU A 235 4.83 -0.28 20.63
CA LEU A 235 4.98 -0.85 19.29
C LEU A 235 5.57 0.19 18.33
N LEU A 236 6.72 -0.13 17.75
CA LEU A 236 7.30 0.60 16.62
C LEU A 236 6.67 0.11 15.31
N ALA A 237 5.96 1.01 14.64
CA ALA A 237 5.30 0.80 13.35
C ALA A 237 5.65 1.95 12.38
N THR A 238 6.93 2.34 12.38
CA THR A 238 7.44 3.55 11.71
C THR A 238 7.63 3.41 10.20
N GLY A 239 7.58 2.19 9.69
CA GLY A 239 7.79 1.88 8.28
C GLY A 239 9.26 1.85 7.85
N ALA A 240 9.52 1.48 6.59
CA ALA A 240 10.83 1.58 5.95
C ALA A 240 10.89 2.85 5.10
N THR A 241 11.19 3.99 5.72
CA THR A 241 11.04 5.32 5.11
C THR A 241 12.25 5.79 4.29
N VAL A 242 13.39 5.11 4.40
CA VAL A 242 14.59 5.44 3.61
C VAL A 242 14.41 4.94 2.19
N ALA A 243 14.20 5.87 1.25
CA ALA A 243 14.08 5.56 -0.17
C ALA A 243 15.45 5.15 -0.76
N ARG A 244 15.43 4.25 -1.74
CA ARG A 244 16.60 3.91 -2.54
C ARG A 244 16.90 5.05 -3.52
N ASP A 245 18.12 5.56 -3.47
CA ASP A 245 18.59 6.59 -4.39
C ASP A 245 19.30 5.99 -5.62
N LEU A 246 19.58 6.83 -6.62
CA LEU A 246 20.34 6.51 -7.84
C LEU A 246 21.57 7.41 -7.96
N GLU A 247 22.67 6.97 -7.35
CA GLU A 247 23.93 7.71 -7.28
C GLU A 247 24.74 7.57 -8.58
N ILE A 248 24.26 8.21 -9.64
CA ILE A 248 24.98 8.32 -10.91
C ILE A 248 25.41 9.77 -11.16
N LYS A 249 26.28 9.98 -12.15
CA LYS A 249 26.76 11.32 -12.52
C LYS A 249 25.58 12.26 -12.81
N GLY A 250 25.63 13.48 -12.24
CA GLY A 250 24.59 14.50 -12.40
C GLY A 250 23.39 14.37 -11.47
N ARG A 251 23.38 13.43 -10.51
CA ARG A 251 22.29 13.23 -9.54
C ARG A 251 21.91 14.49 -8.74
N ASP A 252 22.84 15.44 -8.61
CA ASP A 252 22.68 16.71 -7.92
C ASP A 252 21.94 17.80 -8.75
N ALA A 253 21.51 17.49 -9.98
CA ALA A 253 20.75 18.42 -10.81
C ALA A 253 19.38 18.77 -10.20
N GLU A 254 19.00 20.03 -10.30
CA GLU A 254 17.67 20.51 -9.93
C GLU A 254 16.62 19.93 -10.88
N GLY A 255 15.61 19.25 -10.33
CA GLY A 255 14.59 18.54 -11.12
C GLY A 255 14.57 17.03 -10.89
N ILE A 256 15.48 16.48 -10.08
CA ILE A 256 15.50 15.05 -9.72
C ILE A 256 14.98 14.89 -8.29
N PHE A 257 13.86 14.18 -8.13
CA PHE A 257 13.22 13.97 -6.83
C PHE A 257 12.97 12.50 -6.56
N LEU A 258 12.98 12.14 -5.27
CA LEU A 258 12.44 10.86 -4.84
C LEU A 258 10.92 10.85 -5.04
N ALA A 259 10.36 9.73 -5.50
CA ALA A 259 8.93 9.61 -5.77
C ALA A 259 8.07 9.97 -4.56
N MET A 260 8.50 9.59 -3.36
CA MET A 260 7.77 9.91 -2.13
C MET A 260 7.79 11.38 -1.77
N GLU A 261 8.83 12.12 -2.12
CA GLU A 261 8.85 13.57 -1.93
C GLU A 261 7.79 14.22 -2.82
N PHE A 262 7.75 13.80 -4.09
CA PHE A 262 6.75 14.25 -5.05
C PHE A 262 5.32 13.92 -4.61
N LEU A 263 5.03 12.66 -4.29
CA LEU A 263 3.67 12.22 -3.91
C LEU A 263 3.19 12.83 -2.59
N THR A 264 4.09 12.95 -1.59
CA THR A 264 3.74 13.52 -0.27
C THR A 264 3.40 15.00 -0.39
N LYS A 265 4.25 15.79 -1.05
CA LYS A 265 4.00 17.23 -1.23
C LYS A 265 2.72 17.47 -2.04
N ASN A 266 2.52 16.68 -3.10
CA ASN A 266 1.31 16.78 -3.92
C ASN A 266 0.04 16.46 -3.17
N THR A 267 0.03 15.38 -2.38
CA THR A 267 -1.15 15.02 -1.60
C THR A 267 -1.42 16.05 -0.51
N LYS A 268 -0.38 16.53 0.17
CA LYS A 268 -0.52 17.57 1.20
C LYS A 268 -1.10 18.87 0.63
N SER A 269 -0.53 19.40 -0.44
CA SER A 269 -1.03 20.63 -1.08
C SER A 269 -2.45 20.45 -1.67
N LEU A 270 -2.78 19.27 -2.20
CA LEU A 270 -4.15 18.95 -2.64
C LEU A 270 -5.15 19.06 -1.48
N LEU A 271 -4.82 18.49 -0.32
CA LEU A 271 -5.68 18.52 0.86
C LEU A 271 -5.74 19.89 1.53
N ASP A 272 -4.62 20.60 1.56
CA ASP A 272 -4.50 21.90 2.24
C ASP A 272 -5.17 23.03 1.44
N SER A 273 -5.08 22.98 0.11
CA SER A 273 -5.47 24.13 -0.73
C SER A 273 -5.98 23.77 -2.13
N ASN A 274 -6.16 22.49 -2.46
CA ASN A 274 -6.41 22.04 -3.83
C ASN A 274 -5.36 22.58 -4.81
N HIS A 275 -4.08 22.48 -4.41
CA HIS A 275 -2.90 22.98 -5.16
C HIS A 275 -2.81 24.50 -5.33
N LEU A 276 -3.72 25.29 -4.75
CA LEU A 276 -3.71 26.75 -4.89
C LEU A 276 -2.54 27.43 -4.15
N ASP A 277 -1.93 26.75 -3.18
CA ASP A 277 -0.79 27.28 -2.42
C ASP A 277 0.56 27.16 -3.14
N GLY A 278 0.63 26.39 -4.24
CA GLY A 278 1.87 26.14 -4.97
C GLY A 278 2.92 25.31 -4.20
N ASN A 279 2.59 24.76 -3.03
CA ASN A 279 3.52 24.02 -2.16
C ASN A 279 3.66 22.55 -2.57
N TYR A 280 3.83 22.30 -3.87
CA TYR A 280 4.01 20.96 -4.42
C TYR A 280 5.01 20.97 -5.57
N ILE A 281 5.51 19.79 -5.91
CA ILE A 281 6.38 19.63 -7.08
C ILE A 281 5.47 19.49 -8.30
N SER A 282 5.38 20.56 -9.09
CA SER A 282 4.56 20.57 -10.30
C SER A 282 5.24 19.82 -11.45
N ALA A 283 4.42 19.08 -12.20
CA ALA A 283 4.79 18.40 -13.44
C ALA A 283 4.17 19.07 -14.67
N GLU A 284 3.44 20.17 -14.49
CA GLU A 284 2.81 20.95 -15.55
C GLU A 284 3.85 21.39 -16.58
N ASP A 285 3.55 21.20 -17.87
CA ASP A 285 4.41 21.57 -18.99
C ASP A 285 5.85 21.02 -18.94
N LYS A 286 6.08 19.91 -18.23
CA LYS A 286 7.39 19.25 -18.14
C LYS A 286 7.49 17.96 -18.95
N ASP A 287 8.69 17.66 -19.45
CA ASP A 287 9.07 16.33 -19.92
C ASP A 287 9.46 15.48 -18.71
N VAL A 288 8.58 14.53 -18.34
CA VAL A 288 8.70 13.77 -17.08
C VAL A 288 9.25 12.38 -17.35
N ILE A 289 10.25 11.97 -16.56
CA ILE A 289 10.78 10.61 -16.54
C ILE A 289 10.55 10.00 -15.15
N VAL A 290 9.88 8.84 -15.10
CA VAL A 290 9.72 8.05 -13.88
C VAL A 290 10.65 6.84 -13.96
N ILE A 291 11.54 6.66 -12.99
CA ILE A 291 12.46 5.51 -12.96
C ILE A 291 11.98 4.50 -11.93
N GLY A 292 11.62 3.30 -12.36
CA GLY A 292 11.08 2.22 -11.52
C GLY A 292 9.65 1.82 -11.89
N GLY A 293 9.38 0.53 -11.74
CA GLY A 293 8.16 -0.15 -12.22
C GLY A 293 7.06 -0.46 -11.24
N GLY A 294 7.25 -0.08 -9.99
CA GLY A 294 6.31 -0.41 -8.92
C GLY A 294 5.02 0.42 -8.97
N ASP A 295 4.10 0.09 -8.07
CA ASP A 295 2.89 0.88 -7.80
C ASP A 295 3.21 2.37 -7.58
N THR A 296 4.30 2.68 -6.85
CA THR A 296 4.74 4.06 -6.62
C THR A 296 5.09 4.79 -7.93
N GLY A 297 5.70 4.11 -8.89
CA GLY A 297 5.98 4.67 -10.22
C GLY A 297 4.68 4.94 -10.98
N THR A 298 3.72 4.02 -10.91
CA THR A 298 2.38 4.21 -11.49
C THR A 298 1.65 5.40 -10.85
N ASP A 299 1.82 5.62 -9.55
CA ASP A 299 1.25 6.75 -8.83
C ASP A 299 1.89 8.09 -9.24
N CYS A 300 3.21 8.10 -9.48
CA CYS A 300 3.91 9.25 -10.07
C CYS A 300 3.42 9.57 -11.48
N ILE A 301 3.19 8.54 -12.31
CA ILE A 301 2.62 8.67 -13.65
C ILE A 301 1.23 9.33 -13.58
N GLY A 302 0.31 8.75 -12.82
CA GLY A 302 -1.07 9.23 -12.73
C GLY A 302 -1.17 10.66 -12.19
N THR A 303 -0.31 11.03 -11.24
CA THR A 303 -0.23 12.39 -10.69
C THR A 303 0.36 13.38 -11.71
N SER A 304 1.45 13.01 -12.39
CA SER A 304 2.10 13.89 -13.38
C SER A 304 1.18 14.19 -14.57
N ILE A 305 0.39 13.21 -15.01
CA ILE A 305 -0.57 13.41 -16.09
C ILE A 305 -1.64 14.44 -15.72
N ARG A 306 -2.15 14.37 -14.47
CA ARG A 306 -3.17 15.27 -13.93
C ARG A 306 -2.68 16.72 -13.78
N HIS A 307 -1.39 16.92 -13.55
CA HIS A 307 -0.79 18.25 -13.60
C HIS A 307 -0.67 18.81 -15.02
N GLY A 308 -0.91 18.01 -16.06
CA GLY A 308 -0.75 18.47 -17.43
C GLY A 308 0.69 18.38 -17.94
N CYS A 309 1.47 17.36 -17.54
CA CYS A 309 2.81 17.18 -18.12
C CYS A 309 2.80 17.08 -19.65
N ARG A 310 3.88 17.59 -20.28
CA ARG A 310 4.05 17.67 -21.73
C ARG A 310 4.35 16.30 -22.33
N SER A 311 5.26 15.55 -21.70
CA SER A 311 5.58 14.18 -22.08
C SER A 311 5.86 13.34 -20.84
N LEU A 312 5.78 12.01 -21.00
CA LEU A 312 5.96 11.06 -19.92
C LEU A 312 6.62 9.78 -20.44
N VAL A 313 7.71 9.37 -19.80
CA VAL A 313 8.37 8.09 -20.03
C VAL A 313 8.64 7.41 -18.69
N ASN A 314 8.46 6.08 -18.63
CA ASN A 314 8.75 5.28 -17.46
C ASN A 314 9.85 4.25 -17.78
N PHE A 315 10.97 4.30 -17.07
CA PHE A 315 12.08 3.38 -17.26
C PHE A 315 11.99 2.19 -16.34
N GLU A 316 12.18 1.02 -16.94
CA GLU A 316 12.18 -0.28 -16.31
C GLU A 316 13.49 -1.00 -16.61
N LEU A 317 14.22 -1.33 -15.55
CA LEU A 317 15.51 -2.03 -15.67
C LEU A 317 15.34 -3.46 -16.18
N LEU A 318 14.25 -4.11 -15.78
CA LEU A 318 13.98 -5.51 -16.11
C LEU A 318 13.29 -5.64 -17.48
N PRO A 319 13.41 -6.81 -18.13
CA PRO A 319 12.71 -7.08 -19.37
C PRO A 319 11.19 -7.05 -19.20
N LYS A 320 10.49 -6.80 -20.30
CA LYS A 320 9.03 -6.81 -20.35
C LYS A 320 8.51 -8.18 -19.86
N PRO A 321 7.69 -8.22 -18.79
CA PRO A 321 7.15 -9.49 -18.32
C PRO A 321 6.30 -10.20 -19.40
N PRO A 322 6.21 -11.54 -19.37
CA PRO A 322 5.40 -12.29 -20.33
C PRO A 322 3.90 -12.02 -20.15
N LYS A 323 3.08 -12.28 -21.18
CA LYS A 323 1.61 -12.14 -21.08
C LYS A 323 0.98 -13.14 -20.11
N GLU A 324 1.58 -14.32 -20.00
CA GLU A 324 1.13 -15.43 -19.17
C GLU A 324 2.28 -15.95 -18.29
N ARG A 325 1.96 -16.79 -17.30
CA ARG A 325 2.98 -17.35 -16.40
C ARG A 325 4.00 -18.18 -17.19
N ALA A 326 5.28 -17.92 -16.97
CA ALA A 326 6.35 -18.78 -17.46
C ALA A 326 6.47 -20.06 -16.61
N GLU A 327 7.12 -21.10 -17.15
CA GLU A 327 7.30 -22.40 -16.48
C GLU A 327 7.98 -22.28 -15.11
N ASN A 328 8.86 -21.29 -14.93
CA ASN A 328 9.56 -21.01 -13.68
C ASN A 328 8.75 -20.16 -12.66
N ASN A 329 7.50 -19.82 -12.96
CA ASN A 329 6.58 -19.12 -12.06
C ASN A 329 5.24 -19.88 -11.92
N PRO A 330 5.27 -21.11 -11.36
CA PRO A 330 4.08 -21.94 -11.24
C PRO A 330 3.03 -21.33 -10.31
N TRP A 331 1.77 -21.64 -10.56
CA TRP A 331 0.70 -21.43 -9.60
C TRP A 331 0.97 -22.27 -8.32
N PRO A 332 0.69 -21.79 -7.09
CA PRO A 332 -0.08 -20.58 -6.73
C PRO A 332 0.77 -19.33 -6.45
N LEU A 333 2.06 -19.30 -6.84
CA LEU A 333 2.94 -18.16 -6.58
C LEU A 333 2.38 -16.88 -7.21
N TRP A 334 2.81 -15.71 -6.76
CA TRP A 334 2.42 -14.44 -7.38
C TRP A 334 2.75 -14.43 -8.89
N PRO A 335 1.78 -14.11 -9.79
CA PRO A 335 2.03 -14.12 -11.22
C PRO A 335 2.97 -12.99 -11.63
N LYS A 336 4.12 -13.33 -12.20
CA LYS A 336 5.07 -12.41 -12.83
C LYS A 336 4.71 -12.24 -14.31
N ILE A 337 3.63 -11.51 -14.56
CA ILE A 337 3.07 -11.29 -15.90
C ILE A 337 2.95 -9.80 -16.20
N TYR A 338 2.85 -9.44 -17.48
CA TYR A 338 2.64 -8.06 -17.91
C TYR A 338 1.27 -7.59 -17.45
N ARG A 339 1.26 -6.44 -16.77
CA ARG A 339 0.04 -5.81 -16.27
C ARG A 339 0.00 -4.35 -16.69
N VAL A 340 -1.21 -3.89 -16.95
CA VAL A 340 -1.52 -2.48 -17.16
C VAL A 340 -2.29 -2.04 -15.92
N ASP A 341 -1.75 -1.03 -15.24
CA ASP A 341 -2.38 -0.39 -14.09
C ASP A 341 -2.96 0.97 -14.53
N TYR A 342 -3.70 1.65 -13.66
CA TYR A 342 -4.45 2.85 -14.02
C TYR A 342 -3.58 3.95 -14.63
N GLY A 343 -2.39 4.20 -14.08
CA GLY A 343 -1.47 5.22 -14.60
C GLY A 343 -0.93 4.86 -15.98
N HIS A 344 -0.64 3.59 -16.23
CA HIS A 344 -0.24 3.10 -17.56
C HIS A 344 -1.38 3.29 -18.58
N ALA A 345 -2.60 2.90 -18.22
CA ALA A 345 -3.76 3.06 -19.09
C ALA A 345 -4.08 4.54 -19.38
N GLU A 346 -3.95 5.40 -18.37
CA GLU A 346 -4.10 6.85 -18.49
C GLU A 346 -3.04 7.49 -19.38
N ALA A 347 -1.78 7.07 -19.24
CA ALA A 347 -0.70 7.51 -20.10
C ALA A 347 -0.94 7.13 -21.56
N SER A 348 -1.31 5.87 -21.83
CA SER A 348 -1.64 5.42 -23.18
C SER A 348 -2.85 6.13 -23.77
N GLN A 349 -3.87 6.44 -22.96
CA GLN A 349 -5.01 7.23 -23.41
C GLN A 349 -4.61 8.67 -23.79
N LYS A 350 -3.71 9.30 -23.02
CA LYS A 350 -3.30 10.70 -23.25
C LYS A 350 -2.28 10.84 -24.38
N PHE A 351 -1.26 9.97 -24.40
CA PHE A 351 -0.09 10.10 -25.27
C PHE A 351 -0.08 9.12 -26.45
N GLY A 352 -0.99 8.14 -26.48
CA GLY A 352 -1.14 7.19 -27.58
C GLY A 352 -0.37 5.87 -27.43
N ASP A 353 0.56 5.77 -26.48
CA ASP A 353 1.44 4.60 -26.31
C ASP A 353 1.63 4.19 -24.83
N ASP A 354 2.12 2.97 -24.59
CA ASP A 354 2.57 2.56 -23.25
C ASP A 354 3.78 3.42 -22.84
N PRO A 355 3.78 4.11 -21.68
CA PRO A 355 4.87 4.98 -21.30
C PRO A 355 6.16 4.21 -20.96
N ARG A 356 6.09 2.89 -20.79
CA ARG A 356 7.20 2.08 -20.27
C ARG A 356 8.21 1.70 -21.35
N VAL A 357 9.47 1.85 -20.98
CA VAL A 357 10.63 1.39 -21.75
C VAL A 357 11.39 0.38 -20.88
N TYR A 358 11.43 -0.86 -21.34
CA TYR A 358 12.01 -2.01 -20.63
C TYR A 358 13.46 -2.26 -20.99
N SER A 359 14.17 -2.98 -20.12
CA SER A 359 15.58 -3.31 -20.30
C SER A 359 16.46 -2.06 -20.46
N VAL A 360 16.19 -1.02 -19.67
CA VAL A 360 16.91 0.26 -19.73
C VAL A 360 17.60 0.57 -18.41
N MET A 361 18.90 0.87 -18.49
CA MET A 361 19.72 1.33 -17.36
C MET A 361 20.08 2.81 -17.52
N SER A 362 19.94 3.58 -16.44
CA SER A 362 20.32 5.00 -16.40
C SER A 362 21.83 5.16 -16.14
N LYS A 363 22.50 6.03 -16.90
CA LYS A 363 23.96 6.22 -16.88
C LYS A 363 24.38 7.58 -16.33
N GLU A 364 23.75 8.64 -16.78
CA GLU A 364 24.09 10.02 -16.40
C GLU A 364 22.87 10.93 -16.51
N PHE A 365 22.67 11.80 -15.53
CA PHE A 365 21.76 12.93 -15.63
C PHE A 365 22.49 14.12 -16.27
N LEU A 366 21.86 14.72 -17.27
CA LEU A 366 22.37 15.89 -17.98
C LEU A 366 21.81 17.16 -17.35
N LYS A 367 22.67 18.16 -17.19
CA LYS A 367 22.31 19.44 -16.60
C LYS A 367 22.92 20.62 -17.33
N ASP A 368 22.27 21.77 -17.25
CA ASP A 368 22.79 23.01 -17.81
C ASP A 368 23.79 23.71 -16.87
N ASN A 369 24.25 24.90 -17.26
CA ASN A 369 25.19 25.69 -16.48
C ASN A 369 24.61 26.21 -15.15
N ASP A 370 23.28 26.24 -15.01
CA ASP A 370 22.56 26.64 -13.80
C ASP A 370 22.17 25.43 -12.95
N ASN A 371 22.77 24.26 -13.20
CA ASN A 371 22.52 22.99 -12.51
C ASN A 371 21.11 22.42 -12.71
N LYS A 372 20.33 22.89 -13.70
CA LYS A 372 18.99 22.37 -13.97
C LYS A 372 19.05 21.13 -14.85
N LEU A 373 18.21 20.15 -14.54
CA LEU A 373 18.05 18.94 -15.34
C LEU A 373 17.59 19.31 -16.76
N THR A 374 18.26 18.73 -17.75
CA THR A 374 17.92 18.85 -19.18
C THR A 374 17.64 17.51 -19.85
N GLY A 375 18.10 16.41 -19.23
CA GLY A 375 17.91 15.08 -19.78
C GLY A 375 18.61 13.98 -18.99
N ILE A 376 18.58 12.78 -19.55
CA ILE A 376 19.22 11.58 -19.00
C ILE A 376 19.75 10.71 -20.13
N ILE A 377 20.97 10.18 -19.94
CA ILE A 377 21.58 9.16 -20.79
C ILE A 377 21.21 7.79 -20.24
N THR A 378 20.73 6.91 -21.12
CA THR A 378 20.44 5.52 -20.80
C THR A 378 21.15 4.58 -21.76
N VAL A 379 21.30 3.32 -21.37
CA VAL A 379 21.78 2.22 -22.22
C VAL A 379 20.81 1.03 -22.13
N SER A 380 20.67 0.26 -23.20
CA SER A 380 19.91 -0.99 -23.15
C SER A 380 20.71 -2.07 -22.42
N VAL A 381 20.03 -2.96 -21.71
CA VAL A 381 20.66 -4.09 -21.01
C VAL A 381 20.05 -5.42 -21.41
N ASP A 382 20.83 -6.50 -21.32
CA ASP A 382 20.34 -7.86 -21.50
C ASP A 382 19.66 -8.41 -20.22
N ASP A 383 19.21 -9.66 -20.27
CA ASP A 383 18.56 -10.34 -19.13
C ASP A 383 19.50 -10.54 -17.93
N ASN A 384 20.82 -10.42 -18.11
CA ASN A 384 21.83 -10.46 -17.06
C ASN A 384 22.22 -9.05 -16.58
N LEU A 385 21.49 -8.02 -17.00
CA LEU A 385 21.74 -6.61 -16.72
C LEU A 385 23.09 -6.10 -17.26
N GLN A 386 23.62 -6.75 -18.30
CA GLN A 386 24.82 -6.31 -18.99
C GLN A 386 24.48 -5.30 -20.08
N GLU A 387 25.28 -4.24 -20.16
CA GLU A 387 25.10 -3.17 -21.14
C GLU A 387 25.27 -3.69 -22.58
N ILE A 388 24.32 -3.34 -23.45
CA ILE A 388 24.39 -3.67 -24.88
C ILE A 388 25.14 -2.52 -25.58
N PRO A 389 26.31 -2.78 -26.20
CA PRO A 389 27.11 -1.74 -26.84
C PRO A 389 26.34 -0.99 -27.94
N ASN A 390 26.64 0.30 -28.09
CA ASN A 390 26.04 1.19 -29.11
C ASN A 390 24.51 1.36 -28.98
N THR A 391 23.94 1.19 -27.78
CA THR A 391 22.51 1.42 -27.50
C THR A 391 22.25 2.63 -26.61
N GLU A 392 23.27 3.48 -26.42
CA GLU A 392 23.12 4.70 -25.65
C GLU A 392 22.10 5.64 -26.30
N LYS A 393 21.23 6.20 -25.46
CA LYS A 393 20.18 7.13 -25.89
C LYS A 393 20.07 8.28 -24.91
N ILE A 394 19.93 9.49 -25.45
CA ILE A 394 19.64 10.69 -24.68
C ILE A 394 18.13 10.92 -24.69
N TRP A 395 17.58 11.16 -23.51
CA TRP A 395 16.17 11.51 -23.32
C TRP A 395 16.09 12.90 -22.71
N LYS A 396 15.24 13.76 -23.28
CA LYS A 396 14.95 15.07 -22.70
C LYS A 396 14.13 14.90 -21.42
N ALA A 397 14.46 15.64 -20.37
CA ALA A 397 13.75 15.61 -19.10
C ALA A 397 13.88 16.94 -18.37
N ASP A 398 12.76 17.45 -17.86
CA ASP A 398 12.72 18.59 -16.93
C ASP A 398 12.40 18.13 -15.49
N LEU A 399 11.89 16.90 -15.34
CA LEU A 399 11.55 16.29 -14.07
C LEU A 399 11.85 14.79 -14.09
N VAL A 400 12.68 14.31 -13.17
CA VAL A 400 12.90 12.89 -12.92
C VAL A 400 12.35 12.50 -11.55
N LEU A 401 11.58 11.42 -11.51
CA LEU A 401 11.00 10.85 -10.29
C LEU A 401 11.58 9.45 -10.04
N LEU A 402 12.32 9.30 -8.94
CA LEU A 402 12.97 8.05 -8.56
C LEU A 402 12.04 7.18 -7.70
N SER A 403 11.53 6.10 -8.27
CA SER A 403 10.60 5.15 -7.65
C SER A 403 11.24 3.76 -7.45
N LEU A 404 12.44 3.75 -6.88
CA LEU A 404 13.34 2.58 -6.80
C LEU A 404 13.13 1.71 -5.54
N GLY A 405 12.04 1.93 -4.82
CA GLY A 405 11.72 1.24 -3.57
C GLY A 405 12.43 1.84 -2.35
N PHE A 406 12.34 1.12 -1.23
CA PHE A 406 12.84 1.55 0.07
C PHE A 406 13.77 0.48 0.66
N ILE A 407 14.65 0.90 1.55
CA ILE A 407 15.72 0.04 2.07
C ILE A 407 15.44 -0.37 3.52
N GLN A 408 15.24 0.61 4.40
CA GLN A 408 15.20 0.42 5.85
C GLN A 408 14.42 1.55 6.56
N PRO A 409 14.03 1.40 7.84
CA PRO A 409 13.57 2.52 8.66
C PRO A 409 14.64 3.58 8.85
N GLU A 410 14.23 4.82 9.11
CA GLU A 410 15.14 5.83 9.67
C GLU A 410 15.61 5.41 11.07
N HIS A 411 16.88 5.66 11.39
CA HIS A 411 17.52 5.12 12.59
C HIS A 411 17.55 6.06 13.79
N TYR A 412 17.08 7.30 13.69
CA TYR A 412 17.17 8.27 14.79
C TYR A 412 16.44 7.85 16.09
N ILE A 413 15.43 6.97 16.01
CA ILE A 413 14.84 6.32 17.20
C ILE A 413 15.81 5.28 17.77
N ASN A 414 16.40 4.48 16.89
CA ASN A 414 17.33 3.43 17.26
C ASN A 414 18.64 3.97 17.85
N GLU A 415 19.16 5.08 17.31
CA GLU A 415 20.35 5.77 17.82
C GLU A 415 20.22 6.16 19.30
N LYS A 416 18.98 6.33 19.79
CA LYS A 416 18.68 6.62 21.20
C LYS A 416 18.43 5.35 22.01
N LEU A 417 17.66 4.40 21.47
CA LEU A 417 17.25 3.19 22.19
C LEU A 417 18.27 2.05 22.18
N GLY A 418 19.16 1.99 21.18
CA GLY A 418 20.12 0.89 21.02
C GLY A 418 19.48 -0.45 20.66
N ILE A 419 18.43 -0.46 19.85
CA ILE A 419 17.80 -1.68 19.32
C ILE A 419 18.79 -2.39 18.36
N THR A 420 18.90 -3.70 18.47
CA THR A 420 19.68 -4.50 17.52
C THR A 420 19.05 -4.41 16.13
N LEU A 421 19.89 -4.28 15.08
CA LEU A 421 19.43 -4.26 13.69
C LEU A 421 19.74 -5.59 12.99
N ASP A 422 18.97 -5.92 11.96
CA ASP A 422 19.30 -7.00 11.03
C ASP A 422 20.33 -6.55 9.97
N ASP A 423 20.80 -7.48 9.13
CA ASP A 423 21.77 -7.21 8.06
C ASP A 423 21.27 -6.22 6.99
N ARG A 424 19.97 -5.93 6.97
CA ARG A 424 19.31 -4.98 6.07
C ARG A 424 19.02 -3.64 6.75
N GLY A 425 19.43 -3.46 8.01
CA GLY A 425 19.20 -2.25 8.79
C GLY A 425 17.78 -2.11 9.34
N ASN A 426 16.96 -3.15 9.34
CA ASN A 426 15.65 -3.14 9.99
C ASN A 426 15.78 -3.35 11.50
N PHE A 427 14.79 -2.92 12.27
CA PHE A 427 14.74 -3.22 13.70
C PHE A 427 14.56 -4.73 13.89
N LEU A 428 15.56 -5.38 14.49
CA LEU A 428 15.54 -6.81 14.71
C LEU A 428 14.48 -7.13 15.77
N ALA A 429 13.44 -7.82 15.33
CA ALA A 429 12.42 -8.38 16.20
C ALA A 429 11.94 -9.73 15.69
N SER A 430 11.66 -10.64 16.63
CA SER A 430 11.21 -12.00 16.28
C SER A 430 9.88 -11.96 15.54
N LYS A 431 9.67 -12.89 14.61
CA LYS A 431 8.38 -13.09 13.95
C LYS A 431 7.34 -13.75 14.87
N SER A 432 7.77 -14.39 15.96
CA SER A 432 6.86 -15.11 16.87
C SER A 432 6.22 -14.22 17.94
N ASP A 433 6.98 -13.24 18.45
CA ASP A 433 6.54 -12.39 19.57
C ASP A 433 6.78 -10.88 19.34
N PHE A 434 7.38 -10.49 18.21
CA PHE A 434 7.64 -9.10 17.82
C PHE A 434 8.52 -8.30 18.79
N ARG A 435 9.15 -8.96 19.77
CA ARG A 435 10.03 -8.28 20.73
C ARG A 435 11.34 -7.87 20.10
N THR A 436 11.76 -6.66 20.43
CA THR A 436 13.10 -6.16 20.13
C THR A 436 14.08 -6.55 21.24
N SER A 437 15.35 -6.12 21.13
CA SER A 437 16.34 -6.25 22.21
C SER A 437 16.03 -5.39 23.45
N ILE A 438 15.08 -4.44 23.36
CA ILE A 438 14.73 -3.52 24.44
C ILE A 438 13.45 -4.00 25.14
N PRO A 439 13.47 -4.19 26.48
CA PRO A 439 12.28 -4.59 27.23
C PRO A 439 11.10 -3.66 26.98
N LYS A 440 9.89 -4.23 26.88
CA LYS A 440 8.63 -3.55 26.55
C LYS A 440 8.53 -2.95 25.13
N VAL A 441 9.57 -3.06 24.31
CA VAL A 441 9.58 -2.48 22.95
C VAL A 441 9.44 -3.58 21.91
N TYR A 442 8.44 -3.41 21.06
CA TYR A 442 8.07 -4.29 19.96
C TYR A 442 8.29 -3.57 18.63
N ALA A 443 8.55 -4.29 17.55
CA ALA A 443 8.60 -3.73 16.20
C ALA A 443 7.83 -4.64 15.24
N ALA A 444 7.11 -4.07 14.29
CA ALA A 444 6.29 -4.83 13.35
C ALA A 444 6.24 -4.21 11.95
N ALA A 445 5.89 -5.05 10.98
CA ALA A 445 5.76 -4.70 9.57
C ALA A 445 7.03 -4.06 8.99
N ASP A 446 6.88 -2.95 8.27
CA ASP A 446 7.89 -2.49 7.34
C ASP A 446 9.19 -2.03 8.02
N CYS A 447 9.15 -1.52 9.26
CA CYS A 447 10.38 -1.21 10.01
C CYS A 447 11.10 -2.45 10.56
N ARG A 448 10.45 -3.62 10.57
CA ARG A 448 11.00 -4.91 11.02
C ARG A 448 11.48 -5.79 9.86
N ARG A 449 10.76 -5.82 8.74
CA ARG A 449 11.05 -6.71 7.58
C ARG A 449 11.43 -5.99 6.28
N GLY A 450 11.31 -4.67 6.25
CA GLY A 450 11.33 -3.88 5.02
C GLY A 450 9.96 -3.74 4.39
N GLN A 451 9.88 -2.87 3.38
CA GLN A 451 8.65 -2.49 2.70
C GLN A 451 7.86 -3.70 2.15
N ASP A 452 6.54 -3.71 2.36
CA ASP A 452 5.64 -4.73 1.82
C ASP A 452 4.23 -4.15 1.55
N LEU A 453 3.25 -5.04 1.37
CA LEU A 453 1.86 -4.69 1.10
C LEU A 453 1.14 -4.17 2.35
N VAL A 454 0.19 -3.23 2.13
CA VAL A 454 -0.74 -2.73 3.16
C VAL A 454 -1.41 -3.87 3.94
N VAL A 455 -1.90 -4.90 3.24
CA VAL A 455 -2.55 -6.05 3.88
C VAL A 455 -1.61 -6.85 4.79
N ARG A 456 -0.32 -6.91 4.48
CA ARG A 456 0.66 -7.58 5.34
C ARG A 456 1.03 -6.73 6.55
N ALA A 457 1.09 -5.40 6.38
CA ALA A 457 1.23 -4.47 7.49
C ALA A 457 0.04 -4.58 8.46
N ILE A 458 -1.20 -4.70 7.95
CA ILE A 458 -2.39 -4.97 8.77
C ILE A 458 -2.23 -6.31 9.51
N ASN A 459 -1.82 -7.39 8.81
CA ASN A 459 -1.64 -8.69 9.44
C ASN A 459 -0.64 -8.64 10.61
N GLU A 460 0.56 -8.11 10.38
CA GLU A 460 1.58 -8.02 11.44
C GLU A 460 1.16 -7.08 12.56
N GLY A 461 0.39 -6.02 12.29
CA GLY A 461 -0.19 -5.18 13.34
C GLY A 461 -1.13 -5.97 14.25
N ARG A 462 -1.94 -6.88 13.69
CA ARG A 462 -2.82 -7.77 14.47
C ARG A 462 -2.01 -8.78 15.28
N GLU A 463 -1.03 -9.42 14.66
CA GLU A 463 -0.16 -10.39 15.32
C GLU A 463 0.62 -9.72 16.46
N ALA A 464 1.24 -8.56 16.23
CA ALA A 464 1.95 -7.82 17.27
C ALA A 464 1.01 -7.40 18.42
N ALA A 465 -0.23 -6.97 18.13
CA ALA A 465 -1.21 -6.68 19.16
C ALA A 465 -1.56 -7.90 20.02
N ARG A 466 -1.77 -9.07 19.40
CA ARG A 466 -2.01 -10.33 20.12
C ARG A 466 -0.85 -10.68 21.04
N GLU A 467 0.38 -10.51 20.55
CA GLU A 467 1.58 -10.83 21.32
C GLU A 467 1.82 -9.86 22.49
N ILE A 468 1.56 -8.57 22.28
CA ILE A 468 1.60 -7.56 23.35
C ILE A 468 0.52 -7.84 24.41
N ASP A 469 -0.71 -8.13 23.99
CA ASP A 469 -1.79 -8.47 24.92
C ASP A 469 -1.45 -9.71 25.75
N ARG A 470 -0.96 -10.77 25.10
CA ARG A 470 -0.52 -12.00 25.77
C ARG A 470 0.60 -11.76 26.77
N ASP A 471 1.58 -10.91 26.42
CA ASP A 471 2.68 -10.56 27.33
C ASP A 471 2.18 -9.82 28.58
N LEU A 472 1.25 -8.88 28.40
CA LEU A 472 0.75 -8.04 29.49
C LEU A 472 -0.28 -8.74 30.38
N MET A 473 -1.05 -9.68 29.83
CA MET A 473 -2.20 -10.31 30.49
C MET A 473 -1.98 -11.78 30.82
N GLY A 474 -0.96 -12.43 30.24
CA GLY A 474 -0.66 -13.86 30.40
C GLY A 474 -1.50 -14.81 29.52
N PHE A 475 -2.57 -14.30 28.91
CA PHE A 475 -3.40 -14.97 27.90
C PHE A 475 -3.94 -13.92 26.92
N THR A 476 -4.53 -14.35 25.81
CA THR A 476 -5.13 -13.44 24.83
C THR A 476 -6.30 -14.11 24.11
N GLU A 477 -7.34 -13.33 23.81
CA GLU A 477 -8.44 -13.71 22.91
C GLU A 477 -8.32 -13.01 21.54
N LEU A 478 -7.26 -12.23 21.33
CA LEU A 478 -7.00 -11.59 20.05
C LEU A 478 -6.61 -12.64 18.99
N PRO A 479 -7.07 -12.46 17.74
CA PRO A 479 -6.82 -13.40 16.64
C PRO A 479 -5.35 -13.45 16.22
#